data_AF-A0A2M6VBJ8-F1
#
_entry.id   AF-A0A2M6VBJ8-F1
#
_cell.length_a   1.000
_cell.length_b   1.000
_cell.length_c   1.000
_cell.angle_alpha   90.00
_cell.angle_beta   90.00
_cell.angle_gamma   90.00
#
_symmetry.space_group_name_H-M   'P 1'
#
loop_
_entity.id
_entity.type
_entity.pdbx_description
1 polymer ?
#
loop_
_entity_poly.entity_id
_entity_poly.type
_entity_poly.pdbx_seq_one_letter_code
_entity_poly.pdbx_strand_id
1 'polypeptide(L)'
;MPASLEGQLVVAISSRALFDFEEENRLFEQGDDRAYMKLQLDRLEAPAKPGVAFSLVRKLLAFNDADAQRVEVVILSRNDPVSGMRVFRSAQHYGLPIQRGSFTRGQPPWRYLKPLNANLFLSTHLSDVRAALGAGVPAAQVYPHSALASEAHPTEVRIAFDGDAVLFSDEAERVFQAQGLSAFQAHERDKAAQPLLAGPFKPLLAALQRLQQEGTPAMRIRTALVTARSAPAHERAIRTLMDWNIEVDEAMFLGGLPKGEFLREFEPDFFFDDQTGHIESAARHVPSGHVASGVSNPD
;
A
#
# COMPACT_ATOMS: atom_id res chain seq x y z
N MET A 1 26.98 -17.54 1.42
CA MET A 1 26.16 -17.18 2.60
C MET A 1 24.70 -17.44 2.25
N PRO A 2 23.85 -17.85 3.20
CA PRO A 2 22.40 -17.94 2.94
C PRO A 2 21.86 -16.55 2.57
N ALA A 3 20.87 -16.50 1.67
CA ALA A 3 20.20 -15.24 1.36
C ALA A 3 19.45 -14.73 2.60
N SER A 4 19.61 -13.44 2.94
CA SER A 4 18.90 -12.76 4.03
C SER A 4 18.06 -11.62 3.48
N LEU A 5 16.91 -11.37 4.09
CA LEU A 5 16.04 -10.21 3.83
C LEU A 5 16.15 -9.16 4.95
N GLU A 6 17.06 -9.36 5.90
CA GLU A 6 17.25 -8.47 7.05
C GLU A 6 17.68 -7.07 6.59
N GLY A 7 17.07 -6.04 7.17
CA GLY A 7 17.32 -4.64 6.81
C GLY A 7 16.64 -4.16 5.52
N GLN A 8 16.10 -5.05 4.69
CA GLN A 8 15.44 -4.66 3.45
C GLN A 8 14.00 -4.18 3.68
N LEU A 9 13.54 -3.28 2.82
CA LEU A 9 12.12 -3.01 2.64
C LEU A 9 11.51 -4.12 1.78
N VAL A 10 10.78 -5.04 2.41
CA VAL A 10 10.13 -6.17 1.75
C VAL A 10 8.67 -5.82 1.41
N VAL A 11 8.36 -5.73 0.12
CA VAL A 11 7.00 -5.53 -0.40
C VAL A 11 6.46 -6.86 -0.93
N ALA A 12 5.51 -7.43 -0.21
CA ALA A 12 4.72 -8.54 -0.71
C ALA A 12 3.56 -8.03 -1.56
N ILE A 13 3.33 -8.62 -2.72
CA ILE A 13 2.33 -8.12 -3.66
C ILE A 13 1.61 -9.27 -4.40
N SER A 14 0.29 -9.13 -4.58
CA SER A 14 -0.46 -10.07 -5.40
C SER A 14 -0.24 -9.86 -6.90
N SER A 15 -0.39 -10.91 -7.68
CA SER A 15 -0.22 -10.87 -9.14
C SER A 15 -1.09 -9.79 -9.80
N ARG A 16 -2.35 -9.65 -9.36
CA ARG A 16 -3.33 -8.68 -9.88
C ARG A 16 -3.08 -7.24 -9.43
N ALA A 17 -2.37 -7.04 -8.32
CA ALA A 17 -1.96 -5.70 -7.90
C ALA A 17 -0.79 -5.19 -8.76
N LEU A 18 0.16 -6.07 -9.09
CA LEU A 18 1.35 -5.73 -9.88
C LEU A 18 1.05 -5.64 -11.39
N PHE A 19 0.22 -6.54 -11.92
CA PHE A 19 -0.13 -6.64 -13.33
C PHE A 19 -1.64 -6.73 -13.53
N ASP A 20 -2.12 -6.22 -14.65
CA ASP A 20 -3.50 -6.37 -15.08
C ASP A 20 -3.75 -7.80 -15.59
N PHE A 21 -4.53 -8.56 -14.81
CA PHE A 21 -5.05 -9.87 -15.15
C PHE A 21 -6.58 -9.90 -15.04
N GLU A 22 -7.26 -8.75 -15.23
CA GLU A 22 -8.71 -8.65 -14.98
C GLU A 22 -9.56 -9.39 -16.02
N GLU A 23 -9.01 -9.66 -17.21
CA GLU A 23 -9.66 -10.55 -18.18
C GLU A 23 -9.62 -12.00 -17.72
N GLU A 24 -8.45 -12.48 -17.29
CA GLU A 24 -8.27 -13.84 -16.79
C GLU A 24 -9.06 -14.05 -15.49
N ASN A 25 -9.04 -13.08 -14.58
CA ASN A 25 -9.73 -13.17 -13.30
C ASN A 25 -11.26 -13.37 -13.44
N ARG A 26 -11.89 -12.86 -14.51
CA ARG A 26 -13.31 -13.11 -14.78
C ARG A 26 -13.63 -14.61 -14.92
N LEU A 27 -12.72 -15.40 -15.48
CA LEU A 27 -12.89 -16.86 -15.58
C LEU A 27 -12.75 -17.54 -14.22
N PHE A 28 -11.81 -17.06 -13.39
CA PHE A 28 -11.61 -17.56 -12.04
C PHE A 28 -12.83 -17.30 -11.15
N GLU A 29 -13.40 -16.10 -11.20
CA GLU A 29 -14.61 -15.74 -10.44
C GLU A 29 -15.86 -16.51 -10.87
N GLN A 30 -15.90 -16.99 -12.12
CA GLN A 30 -16.95 -17.86 -12.63
C GLN A 30 -16.78 -19.33 -12.18
N GLY A 31 -15.69 -19.66 -11.49
CA GLY A 31 -15.39 -21.01 -10.99
C GLY A 31 -14.79 -21.95 -12.03
N ASP A 32 -14.31 -21.42 -13.17
CA ASP A 32 -13.66 -22.23 -14.21
C ASP A 32 -12.13 -22.17 -14.12
N ASP A 33 -11.59 -22.85 -13.09
CA ASP A 33 -10.15 -22.95 -12.85
C ASP A 33 -9.38 -23.49 -14.06
N ARG A 34 -9.98 -24.40 -14.84
CA ARG A 34 -9.33 -24.99 -16.01
C ARG A 34 -9.24 -24.00 -17.16
N ALA A 35 -10.31 -23.25 -17.42
CA ALA A 35 -10.27 -22.19 -18.44
C ALA A 35 -9.33 -21.06 -18.04
N TYR A 36 -9.30 -20.69 -16.76
CA TYR A 36 -8.34 -19.74 -16.22
C TYR A 36 -6.90 -20.18 -16.49
N MET A 37 -6.54 -21.41 -16.09
CA MET A 37 -5.20 -21.96 -16.31
C MET A 37 -4.84 -22.06 -17.80
N LYS A 38 -5.80 -22.50 -18.64
CA LYS A 38 -5.60 -22.58 -20.08
C LYS A 38 -5.31 -21.21 -20.68
N LEU A 39 -6.08 -20.18 -20.32
CA LEU A 39 -5.88 -18.83 -20.83
C LEU A 39 -4.51 -18.27 -20.41
N GLN A 40 -4.08 -18.53 -19.18
CA GLN A 40 -2.76 -18.12 -18.70
C GLN A 40 -1.62 -18.82 -19.45
N LEU A 41 -1.79 -20.10 -19.81
CA LEU A 41 -0.84 -20.86 -20.64
C LEU A 41 -0.81 -20.35 -22.09
N ASP A 42 -1.97 -20.14 -22.69
CA ASP A 42 -2.09 -19.66 -24.07
C ASP A 42 -1.46 -18.26 -24.24
N ARG A 43 -1.41 -17.48 -23.15
CA ARG A 43 -0.81 -16.13 -23.09
C ARG A 43 0.55 -16.08 -22.39
N LEU A 44 1.20 -17.22 -22.17
CA LEU A 44 2.43 -17.29 -21.37
C LEU A 44 3.57 -16.42 -21.92
N GLU A 45 3.66 -16.26 -23.25
CA GLU A 45 4.65 -15.40 -23.93
C GLU A 45 4.17 -13.94 -24.08
N ALA A 46 2.91 -13.66 -23.79
CA ALA A 46 2.34 -12.31 -23.87
C ALA A 46 2.44 -11.63 -22.50
N PRO A 47 3.30 -10.60 -22.33
CA PRO A 47 3.42 -9.92 -21.05
C PRO A 47 2.09 -9.30 -20.64
N ALA A 48 1.72 -9.47 -19.37
CA ALA A 48 0.56 -8.81 -18.80
C ALA A 48 0.80 -7.30 -18.73
N LYS A 49 -0.25 -6.49 -18.89
CA LYS A 49 -0.10 -5.03 -18.82
C LYS A 49 0.26 -4.61 -17.39
N PRO A 50 0.93 -3.46 -17.21
CA PRO A 50 1.17 -2.88 -15.88
C PRO A 50 -0.14 -2.72 -15.10
N GLY A 51 -0.14 -3.16 -13.84
CA GLY A 51 -1.24 -2.96 -12.90
C GLY A 51 -1.08 -1.68 -12.08
N VAL A 52 -2.02 -1.46 -11.15
CA VAL A 52 -2.11 -0.23 -10.35
C VAL A 52 -0.87 0.02 -9.49
N ALA A 53 -0.27 -1.02 -8.92
CA ALA A 53 0.93 -0.89 -8.08
C ALA A 53 2.26 -0.98 -8.86
N PHE A 54 2.21 -1.06 -10.21
CA PHE A 54 3.40 -1.28 -11.02
C PHE A 54 4.42 -0.14 -10.90
N SER A 55 3.97 1.13 -10.96
CA SER A 55 4.86 2.29 -10.82
C SER A 55 5.58 2.28 -9.47
N LEU A 56 4.84 2.06 -8.39
CA LEU A 56 5.38 1.94 -7.04
C LEU A 56 6.47 0.87 -6.97
N VAL A 57 6.19 -0.35 -7.44
CA VAL A 57 7.14 -1.47 -7.42
C VAL A 57 8.38 -1.18 -8.27
N ARG A 58 8.19 -0.65 -9.48
CA ARG A 58 9.30 -0.27 -10.38
C ARG A 58 10.24 0.72 -9.71
N LYS A 59 9.69 1.77 -9.10
CA LYS A 59 10.47 2.83 -8.45
C LYS A 59 11.11 2.38 -7.13
N LEU A 60 10.42 1.56 -6.33
CA LEU A 60 11.02 1.00 -5.12
C LEU A 60 12.21 0.07 -5.46
N LEU A 61 12.08 -0.78 -6.47
CA LEU A 61 13.19 -1.64 -6.92
C LEU A 61 14.39 -0.83 -7.45
N ALA A 62 14.20 0.42 -7.89
CA ALA A 62 15.28 1.31 -8.32
C ALA A 62 16.14 1.87 -7.16
N PHE A 63 15.82 1.56 -5.89
CA PHE A 63 16.73 1.77 -4.76
C PHE A 63 17.84 0.71 -4.66
N ASN A 64 17.75 -0.36 -5.44
CA ASN A 64 18.78 -1.39 -5.50
C ASN A 64 19.87 -1.00 -6.50
N ASP A 65 21.12 -1.29 -6.16
CA ASP A 65 22.29 -1.08 -7.02
C ASP A 65 23.26 -2.27 -6.89
N ALA A 66 24.43 -2.17 -7.52
CA ALA A 66 25.44 -3.22 -7.49
C ALA A 66 26.02 -3.48 -6.08
N ASP A 67 25.96 -2.48 -5.19
CA ASP A 67 26.58 -2.50 -3.88
C ASP A 67 25.59 -2.91 -2.78
N ALA A 68 24.31 -2.55 -2.93
CA ALA A 68 23.29 -2.81 -1.92
C ALA A 68 21.92 -3.16 -2.53
N GLN A 69 21.32 -4.22 -1.98
CA GLN A 69 19.93 -4.61 -2.22
C GLN A 69 19.10 -4.13 -1.02
N ARG A 70 18.43 -2.98 -1.15
CA ARG A 70 17.65 -2.29 -0.11
C ARG A 70 16.17 -2.67 -0.14
N VAL A 71 15.66 -3.07 -1.30
CA VAL A 71 14.25 -3.39 -1.51
C VAL A 71 14.12 -4.80 -2.09
N GLU A 72 13.21 -5.58 -1.53
CA GLU A 72 12.81 -6.87 -2.08
C GLU A 72 11.31 -6.83 -2.42
N VAL A 73 10.95 -7.36 -3.59
CA VAL A 73 9.55 -7.53 -3.97
C VAL A 73 9.26 -9.02 -4.15
N VAL A 74 8.22 -9.50 -3.46
CA VAL A 74 7.85 -10.91 -3.43
C VAL A 74 6.41 -11.09 -3.93
N ILE A 75 6.21 -11.97 -4.91
CA ILE A 75 4.85 -12.29 -5.38
C ILE A 75 4.16 -13.22 -4.39
N LEU A 76 3.01 -12.82 -3.87
CA LEU A 76 2.14 -13.68 -3.05
C LEU A 76 0.78 -13.81 -3.73
N SER A 77 0.51 -14.99 -4.28
CA SER A 77 -0.67 -15.20 -5.12
C SER A 77 -1.46 -16.44 -4.71
N ARG A 78 -2.79 -16.29 -4.74
CA ARG A 78 -3.72 -17.42 -4.68
C ARG A 78 -3.70 -18.26 -5.96
N ASN A 79 -3.10 -17.76 -7.03
CA ASN A 79 -3.09 -18.48 -8.29
C ASN A 79 -2.26 -19.76 -8.18
N ASP A 80 -2.42 -20.62 -9.17
CA ASP A 80 -1.60 -21.81 -9.29
C ASP A 80 -0.19 -21.46 -9.83
N PRO A 81 0.81 -22.34 -9.65
CA PRO A 81 2.17 -22.10 -10.10
C PRO A 81 2.33 -21.85 -11.61
N VAL A 82 1.44 -22.38 -12.45
CA VAL A 82 1.47 -22.17 -13.91
C VAL A 82 1.18 -20.72 -14.23
N SER A 83 0.13 -20.17 -13.63
CA SER A 83 -0.18 -18.74 -13.72
C SER A 83 0.96 -17.86 -13.17
N GLY A 84 1.70 -18.37 -12.17
CA GLY A 84 2.91 -17.74 -11.66
C GLY A 84 4.02 -17.57 -12.70
N MET A 85 4.15 -18.48 -13.67
CA MET A 85 5.16 -18.35 -14.73
C MET A 85 4.94 -17.08 -15.57
N ARG A 86 3.69 -16.76 -15.92
CA ARG A 86 3.39 -15.55 -16.70
C ARG A 86 3.66 -14.27 -15.90
N VAL A 87 3.46 -14.30 -14.57
CA VAL A 87 3.83 -13.19 -13.69
C VAL A 87 5.33 -12.92 -13.74
N PHE A 88 6.17 -13.96 -13.59
CA PHE A 88 7.62 -13.81 -13.67
C PHE A 88 8.10 -13.40 -15.06
N ARG A 89 7.50 -13.93 -16.14
CA ARG A 89 7.82 -13.51 -17.50
C ARG A 89 7.44 -12.06 -17.77
N SER A 90 6.31 -11.61 -17.23
CA SER A 90 5.92 -10.20 -17.29
C SER A 90 6.91 -9.33 -16.51
N ALA A 91 7.28 -9.73 -15.30
CA ALA A 91 8.32 -9.04 -14.52
C ALA A 91 9.64 -8.95 -15.29
N GLN A 92 10.09 -10.04 -15.91
CA GLN A 92 11.29 -10.07 -16.74
C GLN A 92 11.17 -9.15 -17.96
N HIS A 93 10.03 -9.16 -18.67
CA HIS A 93 9.77 -8.30 -19.81
C HIS A 93 9.93 -6.81 -19.45
N TYR A 94 9.46 -6.41 -18.26
CA TYR A 94 9.58 -5.05 -17.76
C TYR A 94 10.88 -4.76 -17.00
N GLY A 95 11.81 -5.71 -16.94
CA GLY A 95 13.09 -5.54 -16.23
C GLY A 95 12.96 -5.43 -14.70
N LEU A 96 11.88 -5.94 -14.12
CA LEU A 96 11.70 -6.02 -12.66
C LEU A 96 12.44 -7.25 -12.12
N PRO A 97 13.50 -7.10 -11.30
CA PRO A 97 14.31 -8.23 -10.80
C PRO A 97 13.63 -9.01 -9.67
N ILE A 98 12.41 -9.49 -9.91
CA ILE A 98 11.60 -10.24 -8.94
C ILE A 98 11.99 -11.72 -9.00
N GLN A 99 12.56 -12.22 -7.90
CA GLN A 99 13.12 -13.57 -7.85
C GLN A 99 12.29 -14.55 -7.00
N ARG A 100 11.39 -14.02 -6.16
CA ARG A 100 10.66 -14.81 -5.17
C ARG A 100 9.16 -14.74 -5.40
N GLY A 101 8.50 -15.87 -5.22
CA GLY A 101 7.05 -15.92 -5.21
C GLY A 101 6.50 -17.17 -4.54
N SER A 102 5.29 -17.06 -4.00
CA SER A 102 4.52 -18.15 -3.43
C SER A 102 3.15 -18.21 -4.10
N PHE A 103 2.79 -19.39 -4.59
CA PHE A 103 1.58 -19.67 -5.38
C PHE A 103 0.82 -20.80 -4.71
N THR A 104 -0.35 -20.48 -4.17
CA THR A 104 -0.99 -21.31 -3.15
C THR A 104 -2.24 -22.06 -3.61
N ARG A 105 -2.58 -22.02 -4.91
CA ARG A 105 -3.72 -22.76 -5.50
C ARG A 105 -5.02 -22.58 -4.69
N GLY A 106 -5.42 -21.33 -4.52
CA GLY A 106 -6.65 -20.90 -3.83
C GLY A 106 -6.47 -20.64 -2.33
N GLN A 107 -5.42 -21.20 -1.69
CA GLN A 107 -5.21 -20.99 -0.26
C GLN A 107 -4.75 -19.56 0.06
N PRO A 108 -5.10 -18.98 1.22
CA PRO A 108 -4.66 -17.64 1.59
C PRO A 108 -3.13 -17.51 1.70
N PRO A 109 -2.47 -16.61 0.94
CA PRO A 109 -1.01 -16.52 0.92
C PRO A 109 -0.42 -15.68 2.06
N TRP A 110 -1.25 -14.95 2.83
CA TRP A 110 -0.81 -14.03 3.90
C TRP A 110 0.07 -14.70 4.97
N ARG A 111 -0.03 -16.02 5.15
CA ARG A 111 0.77 -16.79 6.13
C ARG A 111 2.28 -16.69 5.89
N TYR A 112 2.69 -16.36 4.65
CA TYR A 112 4.10 -16.18 4.29
C TYR A 112 4.63 -14.78 4.60
N LEU A 113 3.80 -13.82 5.00
CA LEU A 113 4.25 -12.45 5.28
C LEU A 113 5.23 -12.36 6.46
N LYS A 114 4.96 -13.10 7.54
CA LYS A 114 5.85 -13.17 8.72
C LYS A 114 7.22 -13.75 8.40
N PRO A 115 7.36 -14.95 7.80
CA PRO A 115 8.68 -15.48 7.47
C PRO A 115 9.44 -14.64 6.42
N LEU A 116 8.74 -13.82 5.63
CA LEU A 116 9.35 -12.86 4.72
C LEU A 116 9.78 -11.54 5.39
N ASN A 117 9.42 -11.32 6.66
CA ASN A 117 9.52 -10.02 7.34
C ASN A 117 8.92 -8.88 6.51
N ALA A 118 7.76 -9.13 5.88
CA ALA A 118 7.13 -8.17 4.98
C ALA A 118 6.78 -6.84 5.68
N ASN A 119 7.15 -5.72 5.05
CA ASN A 119 6.83 -4.37 5.52
C ASN A 119 5.51 -3.85 4.93
N LEU A 120 5.10 -4.36 3.78
CA LEU A 120 3.87 -4.00 3.10
C LEU A 120 3.31 -5.21 2.36
N PHE A 121 1.99 -5.40 2.45
CA PHE A 121 1.26 -6.33 1.61
C PHE A 121 0.17 -5.64 0.77
N LEU A 122 0.32 -5.69 -0.55
CA LEU A 122 -0.67 -5.18 -1.50
C LEU A 122 -1.41 -6.35 -2.15
N SER A 123 -2.73 -6.42 -1.98
CA SER A 123 -3.54 -7.49 -2.55
C SER A 123 -4.85 -6.96 -3.11
N THR A 124 -5.42 -7.62 -4.09
CA THR A 124 -6.77 -7.33 -4.58
C THR A 124 -7.86 -8.03 -3.75
N HIS A 125 -7.47 -8.96 -2.86
CA HIS A 125 -8.38 -9.73 -2.02
C HIS A 125 -8.47 -9.15 -0.61
N LEU A 126 -9.63 -8.58 -0.26
CA LEU A 126 -9.89 -7.99 1.05
C LEU A 126 -9.66 -8.96 2.22
N SER A 127 -10.03 -10.24 2.06
CA SER A 127 -9.85 -11.23 3.12
C SER A 127 -8.38 -11.50 3.45
N ASP A 128 -7.47 -11.41 2.49
CA ASP A 128 -6.02 -11.51 2.75
C ASP A 128 -5.50 -10.24 3.43
N VAL A 129 -6.02 -9.08 3.06
CA VAL A 129 -5.65 -7.78 3.66
C VAL A 129 -6.02 -7.76 5.14
N ARG A 130 -7.27 -8.14 5.47
CA ARG A 130 -7.72 -8.26 6.87
C ARG A 130 -6.87 -9.24 7.67
N ALA A 131 -6.57 -10.41 7.10
CA ALA A 131 -5.73 -11.39 7.77
C ALA A 131 -4.29 -10.89 7.98
N ALA A 132 -3.72 -10.16 7.01
CA ALA A 132 -2.41 -9.54 7.14
C ALA A 132 -2.37 -8.44 8.22
N LEU A 133 -3.38 -7.55 8.23
CA LEU A 133 -3.53 -6.53 9.27
C LEU A 133 -3.67 -7.16 10.66
N GLY A 134 -4.51 -8.19 10.82
CA GLY A 134 -4.66 -8.95 12.06
C GLY A 134 -3.37 -9.69 12.47
N ALA A 135 -2.49 -9.97 11.52
CA ALA A 135 -1.18 -10.57 11.76
C ALA A 135 -0.08 -9.52 12.09
N GLY A 136 -0.43 -8.22 12.10
CA GLY A 136 0.48 -7.11 12.39
C GLY A 136 1.29 -6.62 11.19
N VAL A 137 0.90 -6.98 9.96
CA VAL A 137 1.59 -6.56 8.73
C VAL A 137 0.78 -5.45 8.04
N PRO A 138 1.38 -4.28 7.74
CA PRO A 138 0.71 -3.23 6.98
C PRO A 138 0.19 -3.77 5.66
N ALA A 139 -1.10 -3.66 5.40
CA ALA A 139 -1.71 -4.20 4.19
C ALA A 139 -2.86 -3.34 3.68
N ALA A 140 -3.03 -3.32 2.36
CA ALA A 140 -4.11 -2.59 1.70
C ALA A 140 -4.70 -3.39 0.54
N GLN A 141 -6.02 -3.25 0.36
CA GLN A 141 -6.72 -3.78 -0.79
C GLN A 141 -6.53 -2.83 -1.97
N VAL A 142 -5.80 -3.27 -2.98
CA VAL A 142 -5.61 -2.55 -4.24
C VAL A 142 -6.88 -2.65 -5.07
N TYR A 143 -7.33 -1.51 -5.61
CA TYR A 143 -8.50 -1.44 -6.49
C TYR A 143 -7.98 -1.47 -7.94
N PRO A 144 -8.12 -2.59 -8.70
CA PRO A 144 -7.46 -2.78 -10.00
C PRO A 144 -7.85 -1.77 -11.08
N HIS A 145 -8.99 -1.11 -10.91
CA HIS A 145 -9.51 -0.09 -11.83
C HIS A 145 -9.14 1.34 -11.44
N SER A 146 -8.25 1.52 -10.47
CA SER A 146 -7.72 2.85 -10.14
C SER A 146 -6.95 3.43 -11.32
N ALA A 147 -6.93 4.75 -11.41
CA ALA A 147 -6.02 5.47 -12.29
C ALA A 147 -4.58 5.03 -12.00
N LEU A 148 -3.80 4.89 -13.07
CA LEU A 148 -2.37 4.56 -12.95
C LEU A 148 -1.59 5.80 -12.49
N ALA A 149 -0.45 5.56 -11.85
CA ALA A 149 0.44 6.64 -11.42
C ALA A 149 0.91 7.49 -12.61
N SER A 150 1.13 8.78 -12.36
CA SER A 150 1.78 9.68 -13.30
C SER A 150 3.25 9.31 -13.50
N GLU A 151 3.75 9.49 -14.72
CA GLU A 151 5.19 9.35 -15.03
C GLU A 151 5.97 10.67 -14.87
N ALA A 152 5.33 11.74 -14.38
CA ALA A 152 5.95 13.06 -14.21
C ALA A 152 7.14 13.08 -13.24
N HIS A 153 7.16 12.15 -12.28
CA HIS A 153 8.19 12.06 -11.24
C HIS A 153 8.92 10.71 -11.27
N PRO A 154 9.75 10.43 -12.29
CA PRO A 154 10.34 9.10 -12.49
C PRO A 154 11.38 8.71 -11.41
N THR A 155 12.00 9.70 -10.75
CA THR A 155 13.04 9.51 -9.73
C THR A 155 12.54 9.70 -8.30
N GLU A 156 11.21 9.81 -8.11
CA GLU A 156 10.59 9.93 -6.79
C GLU A 156 9.54 8.85 -6.59
N VAL A 157 9.65 8.10 -5.50
CA VAL A 157 8.55 7.30 -4.94
C VAL A 157 7.69 8.23 -4.10
N ARG A 158 6.45 8.47 -4.52
CA ARG A 158 5.53 9.38 -3.84
C ARG A 158 4.41 8.57 -3.18
N ILE A 159 4.28 8.64 -1.86
CA ILE A 159 3.28 7.87 -1.11
C ILE A 159 2.46 8.80 -0.22
N ALA A 160 1.14 8.74 -0.36
CA ALA A 160 0.22 9.47 0.49
C ALA A 160 -0.49 8.52 1.46
N PHE A 161 -0.66 8.97 2.70
CA PHE A 161 -1.35 8.23 3.76
C PHE A 161 -2.46 9.08 4.34
N ASP A 162 -3.61 8.47 4.60
CA ASP A 162 -4.54 9.02 5.57
C ASP A 162 -3.94 8.98 6.99
N GLY A 163 -4.51 9.81 7.86
CA GLY A 163 -4.13 9.89 9.27
C GLY A 163 -4.75 8.76 10.10
N ASP A 164 -6.01 8.93 10.49
CA ASP A 164 -6.69 8.06 11.44
C ASP A 164 -6.94 6.66 10.83
N ALA A 165 -6.87 5.62 11.65
CA ALA A 165 -6.94 4.19 11.25
C ALA A 165 -5.90 3.73 10.19
N VAL A 166 -5.00 4.60 9.72
CA VAL A 166 -3.87 4.28 8.84
C VAL A 166 -2.54 4.53 9.55
N LEU A 167 -2.12 5.79 9.70
CA LEU A 167 -0.89 6.15 10.43
C LEU A 167 -1.12 6.18 11.94
N PHE A 168 -2.27 6.68 12.37
CA PHE A 168 -2.70 6.76 13.75
C PHE A 168 -3.78 5.73 14.05
N SER A 169 -4.04 5.44 15.31
CA SER A 169 -5.17 4.60 15.69
C SER A 169 -6.51 5.25 15.36
N ASP A 170 -7.58 4.46 15.46
CA ASP A 170 -8.96 4.92 15.29
C ASP A 170 -9.56 5.57 16.55
N GLU A 171 -8.73 5.98 17.54
CA GLU A 171 -9.20 6.59 18.79
C GLU A 171 -10.07 7.82 18.51
N ALA A 172 -9.60 8.67 17.60
CA ALA A 172 -10.25 9.94 17.29
C ALA A 172 -11.57 9.73 16.52
N GLU A 173 -11.59 8.76 15.60
CA GLU A 173 -12.78 8.37 14.85
C GLU A 173 -13.87 7.82 15.79
N ARG A 174 -13.50 7.04 16.81
CA ARG A 174 -14.45 6.56 17.83
C ARG A 174 -15.13 7.70 18.58
N VAL A 175 -14.37 8.74 18.95
CA VAL A 175 -14.94 9.93 19.63
C VAL A 175 -15.89 10.65 18.69
N PHE A 176 -15.51 10.82 17.42
CA PHE A 176 -16.35 11.46 16.42
C PHE A 176 -17.67 10.71 16.18
N GLN A 177 -17.62 9.39 15.96
CA GLN A 177 -18.82 8.58 15.74
C GLN A 177 -19.74 8.54 16.96
N ALA A 178 -19.17 8.52 18.17
CA ALA A 178 -19.95 8.43 19.40
C ALA A 178 -20.56 9.78 19.84
N GLN A 179 -19.84 10.89 19.63
CA GLN A 179 -20.16 12.18 20.28
C GLN A 179 -20.16 13.39 19.32
N GLY A 180 -19.85 13.18 18.04
CA GLY A 180 -19.86 14.20 17.00
C GLY A 180 -18.64 15.13 17.00
N LEU A 181 -18.65 16.09 16.07
CA LEU A 181 -17.51 16.95 15.74
C LEU A 181 -17.03 17.81 16.93
N SER A 182 -17.95 18.37 17.71
CA SER A 182 -17.59 19.26 18.83
C SER A 182 -16.82 18.51 19.93
N ALA A 183 -17.25 17.28 20.25
CA ALA A 183 -16.56 16.45 21.22
C ALA A 183 -15.18 16.00 20.71
N PHE A 184 -15.10 15.65 19.42
CA PHE A 184 -13.83 15.36 18.75
C PHE A 184 -12.85 16.55 18.85
N GLN A 185 -13.30 17.76 18.50
CA GLN A 185 -12.43 18.95 18.56
C GLN A 185 -11.96 19.28 19.98
N ALA A 186 -12.83 19.12 20.98
CA ALA A 186 -12.47 19.29 22.38
C ALA A 186 -11.44 18.24 22.82
N HIS A 187 -11.69 16.96 22.51
CA HIS A 187 -10.77 15.86 22.80
C HIS A 187 -9.39 16.08 22.18
N GLU A 188 -9.33 16.50 20.92
CA GLU A 188 -8.07 16.73 20.22
C GLU A 188 -7.31 17.94 20.75
N ARG A 189 -8.01 19.01 21.17
CA ARG A 189 -7.39 20.16 21.82
C ARG A 189 -6.83 19.78 23.20
N ASP A 190 -7.64 19.12 24.01
CA ASP A 190 -7.28 18.80 25.40
C ASP A 190 -6.15 17.75 25.46
N LYS A 191 -6.05 16.89 24.44
CA LYS A 191 -4.97 15.91 24.28
C LYS A 191 -3.87 16.34 23.31
N ALA A 192 -3.77 17.60 22.90
CA ALA A 192 -2.83 18.03 21.86
C ALA A 192 -1.36 17.63 22.17
N ALA A 193 -0.95 17.65 23.43
CA ALA A 193 0.39 17.26 23.88
C ALA A 193 0.59 15.73 24.08
N GLN A 194 -0.46 14.93 23.96
CA GLN A 194 -0.40 13.47 24.09
C GLN A 194 -0.37 12.86 22.68
N PRO A 195 0.71 12.15 22.30
CA PRO A 195 0.78 11.50 20.99
C PRO A 195 -0.41 10.57 20.73
N LEU A 196 -0.85 10.51 19.49
CA LEU A 196 -1.82 9.50 19.04
C LEU A 196 -1.16 8.12 19.11
N LEU A 197 -1.97 7.09 19.40
CA LEU A 197 -1.49 5.72 19.29
C LEU A 197 -1.18 5.39 17.83
N ALA A 198 -0.26 4.46 17.63
CA ALA A 198 0.14 4.03 16.30
C ALA A 198 -0.99 3.28 15.57
N GLY A 199 -1.22 3.62 14.31
CA GLY A 199 -2.03 2.87 13.37
C GLY A 199 -1.24 1.74 12.68
N PRO A 200 -1.91 0.94 11.85
CA PRO A 200 -1.30 -0.22 11.19
C PRO A 200 -0.15 0.13 10.25
N PHE A 201 -0.08 1.35 9.71
CA PHE A 201 0.92 1.75 8.71
C PHE A 201 2.14 2.49 9.29
N LYS A 202 2.18 2.78 10.60
CA LYS A 202 3.39 3.33 11.24
C LYS A 202 4.66 2.53 10.92
N PRO A 203 4.67 1.17 10.97
CA PRO A 203 5.87 0.39 10.66
C PRO A 203 6.37 0.58 9.22
N LEU A 204 5.46 0.75 8.25
CA LEU A 204 5.81 1.03 6.87
C LEU A 204 6.41 2.42 6.73
N LEU A 205 5.79 3.45 7.31
CA LEU A 205 6.30 4.82 7.27
C LEU A 205 7.71 4.91 7.86
N ALA A 206 7.96 4.24 8.98
CA ALA A 206 9.30 4.15 9.57
C ALA A 206 10.29 3.41 8.66
N ALA A 207 9.88 2.35 7.95
CA ALA A 207 10.74 1.65 7.00
C ALA A 207 11.08 2.51 5.77
N LEU A 208 10.12 3.29 5.27
CA LEU A 208 10.33 4.25 4.18
C LEU A 208 11.27 5.37 4.60
N GLN A 209 11.15 5.89 5.83
CA GLN A 209 12.06 6.91 6.34
C GLN A 209 13.51 6.38 6.45
N ARG A 210 13.70 5.14 6.90
CA ARG A 210 15.03 4.51 6.87
C ARG A 210 15.59 4.41 5.46
N LEU A 211 14.77 3.93 4.51
CA LEU A 211 15.16 3.84 3.09
C LEU A 211 15.50 5.22 2.51
N GLN A 212 14.77 6.27 2.89
CA GLN A 212 15.04 7.65 2.50
C GLN A 212 16.36 8.17 3.07
N GLN A 213 16.68 7.86 4.33
CA GLN A 213 17.92 8.24 5.01
C GLN A 213 19.14 7.51 4.43
N GLU A 214 19.00 6.22 4.10
CA GLU A 214 20.03 5.48 3.39
C GLU A 214 20.27 6.08 2.00
N GLY A 215 19.17 6.41 1.31
CA GLY A 215 19.15 7.16 0.05
C GLY A 215 19.86 6.46 -1.10
N THR A 216 19.61 6.94 -2.31
CA THR A 216 20.50 6.70 -3.47
C THR A 216 20.61 7.97 -4.29
N PRO A 217 21.64 8.12 -5.14
CA PRO A 217 21.69 9.22 -6.10
C PRO A 217 20.54 9.17 -7.13
N ALA A 218 19.93 8.00 -7.33
CA ALA A 218 18.95 7.76 -8.38
C ALA A 218 17.50 7.96 -7.94
N MET A 219 17.18 7.70 -6.67
CA MET A 219 15.80 7.67 -6.17
C MET A 219 15.63 8.43 -4.86
N ARG A 220 14.48 9.09 -4.73
CA ARG A 220 14.03 9.74 -3.48
C ARG A 220 12.66 9.23 -3.07
N ILE A 221 12.34 9.36 -1.79
CA ILE A 221 10.99 9.13 -1.27
C ILE A 221 10.40 10.49 -0.90
N ARG A 222 9.14 10.72 -1.29
CA ARG A 222 8.30 11.80 -0.76
C ARG A 222 7.07 11.20 -0.11
N THR A 223 6.76 11.62 1.10
CA THR A 223 5.56 11.17 1.83
C THR A 223 4.62 12.32 2.14
N ALA A 224 3.32 12.06 2.06
CA ALA A 224 2.28 13.03 2.40
C ALA A 224 1.30 12.46 3.44
N LEU A 225 0.94 13.27 4.43
CA LEU A 225 -0.22 13.07 5.29
C LEU A 225 -1.43 13.77 4.66
N VAL A 226 -2.48 13.04 4.31
CA VAL A 226 -3.71 13.57 3.68
C VAL A 226 -4.92 13.20 4.53
N THR A 227 -5.32 14.10 5.43
CA THR A 227 -6.28 13.80 6.50
C THR A 227 -7.51 14.70 6.49
N ALA A 228 -8.64 14.16 6.95
CA ALA A 228 -9.85 14.95 7.22
C ALA A 228 -9.72 15.87 8.44
N ARG A 229 -8.68 15.68 9.28
CA ARG A 229 -8.38 16.60 10.38
C ARG A 229 -8.17 18.01 9.86
N SER A 230 -8.58 19.00 10.65
CA SER A 230 -8.39 20.43 10.41
C SER A 230 -8.05 21.14 11.71
N ALA A 231 -7.77 22.45 11.67
CA ALA A 231 -7.57 23.22 12.89
C ALA A 231 -8.83 23.13 13.79
N PRO A 232 -8.67 22.88 15.11
CA PRO A 232 -7.41 22.76 15.87
C PRO A 232 -6.77 21.36 15.88
N ALA A 233 -7.48 20.30 15.48
CA ALA A 233 -7.05 18.90 15.56
C ALA A 233 -5.74 18.53 14.81
N HIS A 234 -5.27 19.39 13.88
CA HIS A 234 -3.98 19.22 13.20
C HIS A 234 -2.78 19.16 14.15
N GLU A 235 -2.80 19.88 15.28
CA GLU A 235 -1.65 20.02 16.18
C GLU A 235 -1.22 18.66 16.76
N ARG A 236 -2.18 17.86 17.24
CA ARG A 236 -1.89 16.54 17.82
C ARG A 236 -1.27 15.59 16.79
N ALA A 237 -1.74 15.64 15.53
CA ALA A 237 -1.20 14.82 14.46
C ALA A 237 0.27 15.16 14.17
N ILE A 238 0.60 16.46 14.04
CA ILE A 238 1.98 16.91 13.82
C ILE A 238 2.87 16.56 15.02
N ARG A 239 2.43 16.83 16.25
CA ARG A 239 3.18 16.47 17.46
C ARG A 239 3.44 14.98 17.58
N THR A 240 2.51 14.15 17.11
CA THR A 240 2.69 12.69 17.08
C THR A 240 3.80 12.28 16.12
N LEU A 241 3.84 12.85 14.91
CA LEU A 241 4.92 12.60 13.94
C LEU A 241 6.28 13.05 14.50
N MET A 242 6.32 14.22 15.15
CA MET A 242 7.52 14.73 15.83
C MET A 242 7.98 13.80 16.96
N ASP A 243 7.06 13.31 17.81
CA ASP A 243 7.35 12.37 18.89
C ASP A 243 7.92 11.04 18.35
N TRP A 244 7.44 10.59 17.20
CA TRP A 244 7.98 9.43 16.51
C TRP A 244 9.30 9.69 15.78
N ASN A 245 9.77 10.94 15.76
CA ASN A 245 10.91 11.39 14.96
C ASN A 245 10.75 11.05 13.47
N ILE A 246 9.52 11.16 12.97
CA ILE A 246 9.15 10.93 11.58
C ILE A 246 8.81 12.27 10.92
N GLU A 247 9.44 12.54 9.78
CA GLU A 247 9.13 13.69 8.94
C GLU A 247 8.28 13.25 7.75
N VAL A 248 7.32 14.09 7.36
CA VAL A 248 6.59 13.99 6.10
C VAL A 248 6.89 15.22 5.25
N ASP A 249 6.97 15.05 3.94
CA ASP A 249 7.27 16.16 3.02
C ASP A 249 6.09 17.13 2.91
N GLU A 250 4.86 16.60 2.98
CA GLU A 250 3.63 17.38 2.85
C GLU A 250 2.58 16.92 3.87
N ALA A 251 1.81 17.86 4.42
CA ALA A 251 0.69 17.58 5.30
C ALA A 251 -0.52 18.42 4.89
N MET A 252 -1.60 17.74 4.50
CA MET A 252 -2.83 18.30 3.98
C MET A 252 -3.96 18.05 4.99
N PHE A 253 -4.36 19.11 5.68
CA PHE A 253 -5.43 19.11 6.69
C PHE A 253 -6.74 19.61 6.06
N LEU A 254 -7.50 18.69 5.49
CA LEU A 254 -8.54 19.01 4.50
C LEU A 254 -9.90 19.36 5.12
N GLY A 255 -10.14 19.09 6.40
CA GLY A 255 -11.39 19.48 7.06
C GLY A 255 -12.67 18.97 6.38
N GLY A 256 -12.61 17.79 5.75
CA GLY A 256 -13.73 17.19 5.02
C GLY A 256 -13.80 17.53 3.53
N LEU A 257 -12.86 18.29 2.98
CA LEU A 257 -12.75 18.45 1.52
C LEU A 257 -12.41 17.12 0.83
N PRO A 258 -12.90 16.89 -0.41
CA PRO A 258 -12.58 15.68 -1.15
C PRO A 258 -11.06 15.53 -1.39
N LYS A 259 -10.48 14.41 -0.95
CA LYS A 259 -9.04 14.13 -1.08
C LYS A 259 -8.57 14.03 -2.53
N GLY A 260 -9.44 13.61 -3.45
CA GLY A 260 -9.08 13.26 -4.83
C GLY A 260 -8.38 14.37 -5.63
N GLU A 261 -8.83 15.62 -5.51
CA GLU A 261 -8.20 16.75 -6.22
C GLU A 261 -6.81 17.06 -5.64
N PHE A 262 -6.65 17.01 -4.32
CA PHE A 262 -5.35 17.21 -3.67
C PHE A 262 -4.36 16.09 -4.01
N LEU A 263 -4.84 14.85 -4.06
CA LEU A 263 -4.04 13.71 -4.50
C LEU A 263 -3.60 13.84 -5.97
N ARG A 264 -4.43 14.45 -6.82
CA ARG A 264 -4.03 14.74 -8.21
C ARG A 264 -2.84 15.70 -8.28
N GLU A 265 -2.82 16.73 -7.43
CA GLU A 265 -1.69 17.67 -7.36
C GLU A 265 -0.43 17.03 -6.77
N PHE A 266 -0.59 16.12 -5.79
CA PHE A 266 0.55 15.41 -5.21
C PHE A 266 1.08 14.27 -6.09
N GLU A 267 0.31 13.74 -7.03
CA GLU A 267 0.70 12.64 -7.93
C GLU A 267 1.38 11.44 -7.22
N PRO A 268 0.75 10.81 -6.21
CA PRO A 268 1.31 9.65 -5.54
C PRO A 268 1.38 8.42 -6.47
N ASP A 269 2.43 7.63 -6.29
CA ASP A 269 2.50 6.25 -6.80
C ASP A 269 1.52 5.33 -6.07
N PHE A 270 1.14 5.69 -4.84
CA PHE A 270 0.11 4.99 -4.08
C PHE A 270 -0.47 5.83 -2.94
N PHE A 271 -1.79 5.75 -2.76
CA PHE A 271 -2.52 6.35 -1.66
C PHE A 271 -3.17 5.28 -0.77
N PHE A 272 -3.05 5.43 0.55
CA PHE A 272 -3.64 4.54 1.56
C PHE A 272 -4.68 5.25 2.41
N ASP A 273 -5.88 4.70 2.51
CA ASP A 273 -7.00 5.25 3.27
C ASP A 273 -7.85 4.12 3.85
N ASP A 274 -8.45 4.31 5.02
CA ASP A 274 -9.31 3.30 5.66
C ASP A 274 -10.77 3.39 5.21
N GLN A 275 -11.20 4.44 4.52
CA GLN A 275 -12.58 4.61 4.10
C GLN A 275 -12.77 4.28 2.63
N THR A 276 -13.65 3.31 2.36
CA THR A 276 -14.00 2.90 0.99
C THR A 276 -14.45 4.06 0.11
N GLY A 277 -15.25 5.00 0.65
CA GLY A 277 -15.71 6.18 -0.09
C GLY A 277 -14.57 7.16 -0.47
N HIS A 278 -13.54 7.29 0.37
CA HIS A 278 -12.34 8.05 0.04
C HIS A 278 -11.51 7.36 -1.04
N ILE A 279 -11.37 6.03 -0.95
CA ILE A 279 -10.69 5.22 -1.95
C ILE A 279 -11.39 5.27 -3.30
N GLU A 280 -12.71 5.12 -3.36
CA GLU A 280 -13.47 5.24 -4.62
C GLU A 280 -13.30 6.61 -5.28
N SER A 281 -13.27 7.66 -4.47
CA SER A 281 -13.03 9.01 -4.97
C SER A 281 -11.60 9.18 -5.49
N ALA A 282 -10.60 8.74 -4.73
CA ALA A 282 -9.19 8.83 -5.05
C ALA A 282 -8.79 7.95 -6.24
N ALA A 283 -9.38 6.75 -6.37
CA ALA A 283 -9.12 5.80 -7.45
C ALA A 283 -9.42 6.38 -8.84
N ARG A 284 -10.22 7.44 -8.95
CA ARG A 284 -10.46 8.16 -10.21
C ARG A 284 -9.27 9.02 -10.65
N HIS A 285 -8.30 9.25 -9.76
CA HIS A 285 -7.21 10.19 -9.96
C HIS A 285 -5.84 9.55 -9.77
N VAL A 286 -5.71 8.62 -8.81
CA VAL A 286 -4.43 8.05 -8.39
C VAL A 286 -4.55 6.58 -8.01
N PRO A 287 -3.44 5.80 -8.03
CA PRO A 287 -3.40 4.47 -7.44
C PRO A 287 -3.78 4.52 -5.97
N SER A 288 -4.76 3.71 -5.58
CA SER A 288 -5.34 3.75 -4.23
C SER A 288 -5.50 2.35 -3.67
N GLY A 289 -5.34 2.21 -2.35
CA GLY A 289 -5.62 0.97 -1.65
C GLY A 289 -6.27 1.16 -0.29
N HIS A 290 -7.30 0.36 -0.06
CA HIS A 290 -8.13 0.41 1.13
C HIS A 290 -7.49 -0.36 2.29
N VAL A 291 -7.22 0.33 3.40
CA VAL A 291 -6.71 -0.23 4.65
C VAL A 291 -7.89 -0.62 5.53
N ALA A 292 -8.29 -1.89 5.51
CA ALA A 292 -9.44 -2.38 6.27
C ALA A 292 -9.19 -2.45 7.78
N SER A 293 -9.06 -1.29 8.43
CA SER A 293 -8.75 -1.10 9.84
C SER A 293 -9.70 -0.08 10.48
N GLY A 294 -9.75 -0.08 11.80
CA GLY A 294 -10.59 0.84 12.58
C GLY A 294 -12.09 0.48 12.61
N VAL A 295 -12.84 1.23 13.42
CA VAL A 295 -14.28 1.00 13.64
C VAL A 295 -15.15 1.13 12.40
N SER A 296 -14.69 1.84 11.37
CA SER A 296 -15.40 2.00 10.09
C SER A 296 -15.34 0.74 9.22
N ASN A 297 -14.53 -0.27 9.61
CA ASN A 297 -14.30 -1.51 8.87
C ASN A 297 -14.68 -2.76 9.69
N PRO A 298 -15.98 -2.99 9.97
CA PRO A 298 -16.42 -4.17 10.70
C PRO A 298 -16.13 -5.47 9.92
N ASP A 299 -15.91 -6.56 10.66
CA ASP A 299 -15.67 -7.91 10.12
C ASP A 299 -16.81 -8.42 9.22
#